data_AF-A0A354G7Z8-F1
#
_entry.id   AF-A0A354G7Z8-F1
#
_cell.length_a   1.000
_cell.length_b   1.000
_cell.length_c   1.000
_cell.angle_alpha   90.00
_cell.angle_beta   90.00
_cell.angle_gamma   90.00
#
_symmetry.space_group_name_H-M   'P 1'
#
loop_
_entity.id
_entity.type
_entity.pdbx_description
1 polymer ?
#
loop_
_entity_poly.entity_id
_entity_poly.type
_entity_poly.pdbx_seq_one_letter_code
_entity_poly.pdbx_strand_id
1 'polypeptide(L)'
;MHEALYLYYPLYDTICMEIKEIVSNIIKFDKINKIKYICSFLDVLHLDYKVHTYRKKITNIEVIKKGDADCDDIIFLAHYDISQKTVEGANDNASSVAVLLKICTVLHTLSAKSTIRIVFNDNEELLGALNGYGYDREFISKIIANVGSYQYLKNYYDIKKIKHCIILELCGIGDSVFIAEKSGGAPTDELLNAKLHTIGNTTNINTFSIEIPSTDMVSVNFFNVSGSVIGAIPYYQAKNYKESHDKRNQPGVWSNIHSTRDNLFAINHRALDMCYRFVLKIINDS
;
A
#
# COMPACT_ATOMS: atom_id res chain seq x y z
N MET A 1 14.78 -30.36 18.18
CA MET A 1 13.37 -30.23 18.61
C MET A 1 13.33 -29.11 19.63
N HIS A 2 13.17 -27.87 19.17
CA HIS A 2 12.95 -26.73 20.07
C HIS A 2 11.51 -26.28 19.87
N GLU A 3 10.78 -26.32 20.98
CA GLU A 3 9.36 -26.08 21.09
C GLU A 3 8.99 -24.68 20.60
N ALA A 4 7.92 -24.66 19.81
CA ALA A 4 7.24 -23.46 19.39
C ALA A 4 6.64 -22.77 20.62
N LEU A 5 7.24 -21.64 21.01
CA LEU A 5 6.53 -20.59 21.73
C LEU A 5 5.48 -20.02 20.78
N TYR A 6 4.33 -20.68 20.74
CA TYR A 6 3.10 -20.11 20.20
C TYR A 6 2.77 -18.88 21.05
N LEU A 7 3.09 -17.70 20.53
CA LEU A 7 2.46 -16.47 20.96
C LEU A 7 0.98 -16.57 20.59
N TYR A 8 0.21 -17.17 21.49
CA TYR A 8 -1.24 -17.07 21.57
C TYR A 8 -1.56 -15.60 21.87
N TYR A 9 -1.52 -14.74 20.85
CA TYR A 9 -2.26 -13.49 20.93
C TYR A 9 -3.74 -13.86 21.07
N PRO A 10 -4.51 -13.25 21.98
CA PRO A 10 -5.94 -13.51 22.04
C PRO A 10 -6.58 -13.03 20.73
N LEU A 11 -6.78 -13.97 19.81
CA LEU A 11 -7.30 -13.83 18.44
C LEU A 11 -8.76 -13.31 18.39
N TYR A 12 -9.41 -13.11 19.53
CA TYR A 12 -10.83 -12.78 19.62
C TYR A 12 -11.15 -11.31 19.35
N ASP A 13 -10.17 -10.40 19.35
CA ASP A 13 -10.43 -8.96 19.19
C ASP A 13 -10.18 -8.41 17.77
N THR A 14 -9.78 -9.26 16.82
CA THR A 14 -9.29 -8.84 15.48
C THR A 14 -10.28 -7.97 14.69
N ILE A 15 -11.59 -8.17 14.87
CA ILE A 15 -12.64 -7.34 14.23
C ILE A 15 -12.67 -5.93 14.84
N CYS A 16 -12.52 -5.84 16.17
CA CYS A 16 -12.58 -4.60 16.93
C CYS A 16 -11.24 -3.85 16.99
N MET A 17 -10.12 -4.52 16.67
CA MET A 17 -8.78 -3.93 16.66
C MET A 17 -8.73 -2.60 15.91
N GLU A 18 -8.10 -1.61 16.55
CA GLU A 18 -7.79 -0.34 15.91
C GLU A 18 -6.66 -0.53 14.88
N ILE A 19 -6.67 0.29 13.80
CA ILE A 19 -5.67 0.18 12.73
C ILE A 19 -4.24 0.31 13.29
N LYS A 20 -4.01 1.19 14.27
CA LYS A 20 -2.69 1.36 14.88
C LYS A 20 -2.23 0.14 15.68
N GLU A 21 -3.17 -0.61 16.26
CA GLU A 21 -2.86 -1.88 16.91
C GLU A 21 -2.43 -2.94 15.88
N ILE A 22 -3.09 -2.97 14.72
CA ILE A 22 -2.65 -3.80 13.58
C ILE A 22 -1.23 -3.42 13.16
N VAL A 23 -0.91 -2.12 13.05
CA VAL A 23 0.47 -1.65 12.79
C VAL A 23 1.44 -2.17 13.85
N SER A 24 1.11 -1.99 15.14
CA SER A 24 1.95 -2.45 16.26
C SER A 24 2.24 -3.94 16.19
N ASN A 25 1.31 -4.75 15.71
CA ASN A 25 1.53 -6.17 15.55
C ASN A 25 2.39 -6.50 14.34
N ILE A 26 2.19 -5.85 13.18
CA ILE A 26 3.01 -6.09 11.97
C ILE A 26 4.50 -5.82 12.24
N ILE A 27 4.84 -4.70 12.89
CA ILE A 27 6.23 -4.26 13.09
C ILE A 27 7.05 -5.14 14.04
N LYS A 28 6.39 -6.00 14.83
CA LYS A 28 7.07 -6.93 15.75
C LYS A 28 7.73 -8.12 15.03
N PHE A 29 7.42 -8.31 13.75
CA PHE A 29 7.78 -9.50 13.01
C PHE A 29 8.83 -9.22 11.94
N ASP A 30 9.78 -10.15 11.79
CA ASP A 30 10.59 -10.22 10.57
C ASP A 30 9.72 -10.55 9.35
N LYS A 31 10.30 -10.46 8.15
CA LYS A 31 9.60 -10.71 6.89
C LYS A 31 8.80 -12.02 6.84
N ILE A 32 9.40 -13.14 7.24
CA ILE A 32 8.73 -14.46 7.20
C ILE A 32 7.54 -14.46 8.17
N ASN A 33 7.74 -13.86 9.35
CA ASN A 33 6.72 -13.79 10.36
C ASN A 33 5.62 -12.76 10.03
N LYS A 34 5.90 -11.72 9.21
CA LYS A 34 4.87 -10.81 8.66
C LYS A 34 3.89 -11.54 7.72
N ILE A 35 4.39 -12.39 6.82
CA ILE A 35 3.53 -13.22 5.95
C ILE A 35 2.59 -14.07 6.81
N LYS A 36 3.14 -14.75 7.82
CA LYS A 36 2.36 -15.59 8.74
C LYS A 36 1.33 -14.76 9.51
N TYR A 37 1.70 -13.57 9.98
CA TYR A 37 0.78 -12.67 10.67
C TYR A 37 -0.38 -12.26 9.76
N ILE A 38 -0.10 -11.81 8.53
CA ILE A 38 -1.13 -11.42 7.56
C ILE A 38 -2.06 -12.60 7.27
N CYS A 39 -1.52 -13.79 6.99
CA CYS A 39 -2.32 -15.00 6.77
C CYS A 39 -3.20 -15.34 7.98
N SER A 40 -2.62 -15.34 9.18
CA SER A 40 -3.36 -15.65 10.42
C SER A 40 -4.46 -14.62 10.69
N PHE A 41 -4.22 -13.35 10.38
CA PHE A 41 -5.23 -12.30 10.49
C PHE A 41 -6.41 -12.57 9.55
N LEU A 42 -6.14 -13.00 8.31
CA LEU A 42 -7.17 -13.35 7.33
C LEU A 42 -7.93 -14.64 7.70
N ASP A 43 -7.23 -15.63 8.25
CA ASP A 43 -7.83 -16.88 8.76
C ASP A 43 -8.85 -16.60 9.87
N VAL A 44 -8.54 -15.69 10.79
CA VAL A 44 -9.47 -15.25 11.86
C VAL A 44 -10.71 -14.58 11.29
N LEU A 45 -10.58 -13.86 10.19
CA LEU A 45 -11.71 -13.24 9.50
C LEU A 45 -12.49 -14.23 8.62
N HIS A 46 -12.05 -15.49 8.53
CA HIS A 46 -12.61 -16.51 7.64
C HIS A 46 -12.65 -16.05 6.17
N LEU A 47 -11.62 -15.31 5.74
CA LEU A 47 -11.50 -14.84 4.36
C LEU A 47 -10.66 -15.80 3.54
N ASP A 48 -11.15 -16.14 2.35
CA ASP A 48 -10.33 -16.85 1.36
C ASP A 48 -9.23 -15.92 0.83
N TYR A 49 -7.99 -16.42 0.84
CA TYR A 49 -6.84 -15.74 0.26
C TYR A 49 -5.94 -16.70 -0.50
N LYS A 50 -5.11 -16.14 -1.40
CA LYS A 50 -4.11 -16.88 -2.16
C LYS A 50 -2.72 -16.40 -1.82
N VAL A 51 -1.81 -17.33 -1.57
CA VAL A 51 -0.39 -17.04 -1.41
C VAL A 51 0.32 -17.37 -2.72
N HIS A 52 0.84 -16.33 -3.38
CA HIS A 52 1.56 -16.45 -4.64
C HIS A 52 3.06 -16.40 -4.35
N THR A 53 3.76 -17.53 -4.53
CA THR A 53 5.22 -17.58 -4.38
C THR A 53 5.89 -17.65 -5.75
N TYR A 54 6.75 -16.69 -6.05
CA TYR A 54 7.46 -16.58 -7.32
C TYR A 54 8.93 -17.01 -7.18
N ARG A 55 9.70 -16.85 -8.26
CA ARG A 55 11.16 -17.07 -8.25
C ARG A 55 11.81 -16.24 -7.13
N LYS A 56 12.93 -16.76 -6.59
CA LYS A 56 13.66 -16.15 -5.46
C LYS A 56 12.84 -15.96 -4.17
N LYS A 57 11.75 -16.73 -4.01
CA LYS A 57 10.88 -16.73 -2.80
C LYS A 57 10.17 -15.40 -2.55
N ILE A 58 9.96 -14.59 -3.59
CA ILE A 58 9.09 -13.40 -3.53
C ILE A 58 7.67 -13.91 -3.28
N THR A 59 7.01 -13.42 -2.24
CA THR A 59 5.71 -13.97 -1.81
C THR A 59 4.66 -12.88 -1.68
N ASN A 60 3.60 -12.94 -2.47
CA ASN A 60 2.46 -12.02 -2.30
C ASN A 60 1.26 -12.74 -1.71
N ILE A 61 0.39 -12.00 -1.04
CA ILE A 61 -0.88 -12.49 -0.48
C ILE A 61 -2.01 -11.72 -1.14
N GLU A 62 -2.97 -12.41 -1.74
CA GLU A 62 -4.12 -11.82 -2.45
C GLU A 62 -5.43 -12.23 -1.77
N VAL A 63 -6.26 -11.23 -1.45
CA VAL A 63 -7.66 -11.41 -1.02
C VAL A 63 -8.57 -10.92 -2.14
N ILE A 64 -9.63 -11.67 -2.45
CA ILE A 64 -10.55 -11.34 -3.55
C ILE A 64 -11.97 -11.20 -3.01
N LYS A 65 -12.56 -10.01 -3.16
CA LYS A 65 -14.01 -9.81 -3.05
C LYS A 65 -14.58 -9.68 -4.45
N LYS A 66 -15.30 -10.70 -4.90
CA LYS A 66 -15.99 -10.66 -6.20
C LYS A 66 -17.02 -9.53 -6.21
N GLY A 67 -17.01 -8.76 -7.31
CA GLY A 67 -18.05 -7.80 -7.64
C GLY A 67 -19.22 -8.47 -8.36
N ASP A 68 -19.93 -7.70 -9.18
CA ASP A 68 -21.00 -8.21 -10.04
C ASP A 68 -20.44 -9.09 -11.17
N ALA A 69 -21.30 -9.85 -11.86
CA ALA A 69 -20.86 -10.70 -12.97
C ALA A 69 -20.22 -9.85 -14.10
N ASP A 70 -19.12 -10.36 -14.69
CA ASP A 70 -18.38 -9.74 -15.79
C ASP A 70 -17.84 -8.32 -15.55
N CYS A 71 -17.60 -7.95 -14.28
CA CYS A 71 -16.97 -6.68 -13.94
C CYS A 71 -15.44 -6.69 -14.10
N ASP A 72 -14.88 -5.48 -14.20
CA ASP A 72 -13.44 -5.25 -14.14
C ASP A 72 -12.91 -5.42 -12.70
N ASP A 73 -11.59 -5.60 -12.60
CA ASP A 73 -10.86 -5.70 -11.34
C ASP A 73 -10.30 -4.32 -10.92
N ILE A 74 -10.45 -3.96 -9.64
CA ILE A 74 -9.68 -2.90 -8.98
C ILE A 74 -8.73 -3.56 -7.99
N ILE A 75 -7.44 -3.29 -8.17
CA ILE A 75 -6.38 -3.83 -7.32
C ILE A 75 -5.92 -2.74 -6.36
N PHE A 76 -5.83 -3.08 -5.08
CA PHE A 76 -5.16 -2.31 -4.05
C PHE A 76 -3.86 -3.02 -3.65
N LEU A 77 -2.73 -2.30 -3.72
CA LEU A 77 -1.41 -2.80 -3.36
C LEU A 77 -0.87 -2.10 -2.11
N ALA A 78 -0.19 -2.86 -1.25
CA ALA A 78 0.70 -2.31 -0.22
C ALA A 78 1.82 -3.31 0.06
N HIS A 79 3.05 -2.84 0.12
CA HIS A 79 4.17 -3.73 0.40
C HIS A 79 4.34 -3.97 1.91
N TYR A 80 4.76 -5.17 2.28
CA TYR A 80 4.96 -5.55 3.69
C TYR A 80 6.43 -5.75 4.07
N ASP A 81 7.33 -5.81 3.09
CA ASP A 81 8.77 -5.82 3.35
C ASP A 81 9.25 -4.46 3.88
N ILE A 82 10.46 -4.45 4.43
CA ILE A 82 11.09 -3.26 4.99
C ILE A 82 12.53 -3.15 4.50
N SER A 83 12.98 -1.92 4.32
CA SER A 83 14.35 -1.61 3.99
C SER A 83 15.31 -2.12 5.04
N GLN A 84 16.51 -2.55 4.62
CA GLN A 84 17.56 -3.06 5.51
C GLN A 84 18.04 -2.05 6.55
N LYS A 85 17.78 -0.75 6.33
CA LYS A 85 18.15 0.34 7.23
C LYS A 85 17.06 0.68 8.24
N THR A 86 15.86 0.13 8.08
CA THR A 86 14.70 0.39 8.93
C THR A 86 14.58 -0.70 9.99
N VAL A 87 14.24 -0.31 11.22
CA VAL A 87 14.03 -1.26 12.31
C VAL A 87 12.57 -1.75 12.32
N GLU A 88 11.60 -0.83 12.30
CA GLU A 88 10.18 -1.17 12.42
C GLU A 88 9.43 -1.11 11.09
N GLY A 89 9.60 -0.03 10.31
CA GLY A 89 8.87 0.16 9.06
C GLY A 89 7.40 0.51 9.31
N ALA A 90 7.15 1.31 10.36
CA ALA A 90 5.80 1.52 10.87
C ALA A 90 4.93 2.29 9.88
N ASN A 91 5.47 3.34 9.28
CA ASN A 91 4.82 4.11 8.23
C ASN A 91 5.14 3.52 6.86
N ASP A 92 6.37 3.05 6.65
CA ASP A 92 6.91 2.46 5.42
C ASP A 92 7.17 0.94 5.58
N ASN A 93 6.20 0.07 5.30
CA ASN A 93 4.83 0.38 4.88
C ASN A 93 3.76 -0.40 5.67
N ALA A 94 4.07 -0.73 6.94
CA ALA A 94 3.13 -1.42 7.83
C ALA A 94 1.81 -0.66 8.02
N SER A 95 1.83 0.67 7.94
CA SER A 95 0.64 1.53 8.02
C SER A 95 -0.38 1.24 6.92
N SER A 96 0.07 1.11 5.67
CA SER A 96 -0.81 0.84 4.53
C SER A 96 -1.29 -0.61 4.52
N VAL A 97 -0.43 -1.55 4.90
CA VAL A 97 -0.81 -2.95 5.13
C VAL A 97 -1.91 -3.02 6.20
N ALA A 98 -1.77 -2.29 7.31
CA ALA A 98 -2.76 -2.25 8.37
C ALA A 98 -4.09 -1.64 7.92
N VAL A 99 -4.07 -0.57 7.12
CA VAL A 99 -5.28 0.01 6.52
C VAL A 99 -6.00 -1.03 5.67
N LEU A 100 -5.30 -1.74 4.78
CA LEU A 100 -5.91 -2.77 3.92
C LEU A 100 -6.40 -3.99 4.72
N LEU A 101 -5.68 -4.43 5.75
CA LEU A 101 -6.18 -5.46 6.67
C LEU A 101 -7.44 -5.02 7.39
N LYS A 102 -7.55 -3.74 7.78
CA LYS A 102 -8.80 -3.22 8.36
C LYS A 102 -9.93 -3.22 7.34
N ILE A 103 -9.67 -2.88 6.07
CA ILE A 103 -10.66 -3.03 4.99
C ILE A 103 -11.14 -4.48 4.88
N CYS A 104 -10.24 -5.48 4.99
CA CYS A 104 -10.61 -6.89 4.98
C CYS A 104 -11.68 -7.24 6.02
N THR A 105 -11.67 -6.62 7.20
CA THR A 105 -12.67 -6.88 8.27
C THR A 105 -14.11 -6.56 7.84
N VAL A 106 -14.29 -5.67 6.86
CA VAL A 106 -15.61 -5.24 6.38
C VAL A 106 -15.88 -5.63 4.91
N LEU A 107 -14.95 -6.28 4.21
CA LEU A 107 -15.10 -6.61 2.78
C LEU A 107 -16.41 -7.37 2.46
N HIS A 108 -16.85 -8.26 3.36
CA HIS A 108 -18.07 -9.05 3.18
C HIS A 108 -19.34 -8.19 3.25
N THR A 109 -19.30 -7.02 3.89
CA THR A 109 -20.42 -6.08 3.99
C THR A 109 -20.45 -5.05 2.87
N LEU A 110 -19.38 -4.93 2.08
CA LEU A 110 -19.29 -3.94 1.02
C LEU A 110 -19.98 -4.43 -0.26
N SER A 111 -20.85 -3.58 -0.81
CA SER A 111 -21.31 -3.68 -2.19
C SER A 111 -20.26 -3.04 -3.10
N ALA A 112 -19.67 -3.82 -3.99
CA ALA A 112 -18.71 -3.32 -4.99
C ALA A 112 -19.15 -3.83 -6.37
N LYS A 113 -19.28 -2.92 -7.34
CA LYS A 113 -19.61 -3.32 -8.72
C LYS A 113 -18.41 -4.00 -9.37
N SER A 114 -17.22 -3.47 -9.11
CA SER A 114 -15.94 -4.03 -9.55
C SER A 114 -15.48 -5.15 -8.61
N THR A 115 -14.70 -6.11 -9.13
CA THR A 115 -14.03 -7.09 -8.29
C THR A 115 -12.88 -6.42 -7.57
N ILE A 116 -12.89 -6.48 -6.23
CA ILE A 116 -11.86 -5.86 -5.40
C ILE A 116 -10.80 -6.91 -5.07
N ARG A 117 -9.54 -6.55 -5.32
CA ARG A 117 -8.38 -7.38 -4.99
C ARG A 117 -7.47 -6.60 -4.08
N ILE A 118 -7.22 -7.13 -2.90
CA ILE A 118 -6.26 -6.58 -1.95
C ILE A 118 -5.02 -7.46 -2.00
N VAL A 119 -3.88 -6.86 -2.32
CA VAL A 119 -2.63 -7.57 -2.54
C VAL A 119 -1.56 -6.97 -1.64
N PHE A 120 -1.06 -7.82 -0.73
CA PHE A 120 0.10 -7.51 0.09
C PHE A 120 1.35 -8.02 -0.63
N ASN A 121 2.18 -7.12 -1.13
CA ASN A 121 3.32 -7.46 -1.97
C ASN A 121 4.66 -7.38 -1.25
N ASP A 122 5.64 -8.07 -1.84
CA ASP A 122 6.97 -8.26 -1.28
C ASP A 122 8.05 -7.59 -2.12
N ASN A 123 9.23 -7.39 -1.53
CA ASN A 123 10.44 -6.86 -2.19
C ASN A 123 10.24 -5.50 -2.90
N GLU A 124 9.34 -4.64 -2.43
CA GLU A 124 9.23 -3.29 -2.95
C GLU A 124 10.53 -2.52 -2.74
N GLU A 125 11.19 -2.73 -1.60
CA GLU A 125 12.33 -1.92 -1.14
C GLU A 125 13.58 -2.04 -2.03
N LEU A 126 13.57 -2.98 -2.98
CA LEU A 126 14.55 -3.05 -4.07
C LEU A 126 14.45 -1.86 -5.03
N LEU A 127 13.29 -1.21 -5.12
CA LEU A 127 13.05 -0.03 -5.94
C LEU A 127 13.82 1.20 -5.44
N GLY A 128 14.27 1.21 -4.19
CA GLY A 128 15.22 2.21 -3.68
C GLY A 128 16.51 2.28 -4.51
N ALA A 129 16.89 1.21 -5.22
CA ALA A 129 18.05 1.20 -6.13
C ALA A 129 17.83 2.03 -7.41
N LEU A 130 16.60 2.44 -7.71
CA LEU A 130 16.29 3.34 -8.83
C LEU A 130 16.51 4.82 -8.49
N ASN A 131 16.67 5.15 -7.20
CA ASN A 131 16.90 6.52 -6.77
C ASN A 131 18.21 7.08 -7.35
N GLY A 132 18.11 8.13 -8.15
CA GLY A 132 19.26 8.82 -8.74
C GLY A 132 19.76 8.21 -10.06
N TYR A 133 19.17 7.11 -10.52
CA TYR A 133 19.41 6.58 -11.85
C TYR A 133 18.33 7.12 -12.81
N GLY A 134 18.75 7.56 -14.00
CA GLY A 134 17.82 7.94 -15.06
C GLY A 134 16.94 6.75 -15.48
N TYR A 135 15.93 7.01 -16.30
CA TYR A 135 14.93 6.02 -16.74
C TYR A 135 15.48 5.00 -17.77
N ASP A 136 16.61 4.36 -17.47
CA ASP A 136 17.17 3.27 -18.27
C ASP A 136 16.27 2.03 -18.13
N ARG A 137 15.54 1.72 -19.20
CA ARG A 137 14.60 0.60 -19.24
C ARG A 137 15.25 -0.75 -18.99
N GLU A 138 16.50 -0.97 -19.41
CA GLU A 138 17.15 -2.26 -19.20
C GLU A 138 17.50 -2.44 -17.72
N PHE A 139 18.03 -1.40 -17.09
CA PHE A 139 18.31 -1.38 -15.66
C PHE A 139 17.04 -1.52 -14.81
N ILE A 140 16.01 -0.73 -15.11
CA ILE A 140 14.69 -0.82 -14.46
C ILE A 140 14.15 -2.25 -14.56
N SER A 141 14.15 -2.85 -15.76
CA SER A 141 13.63 -4.20 -15.98
C SER A 141 14.33 -5.25 -15.11
N LYS A 142 15.65 -5.12 -14.90
CA LYS A 142 16.43 -6.03 -14.04
C LYS A 142 16.02 -5.92 -12.58
N ILE A 143 15.73 -4.71 -12.10
CA ILE A 143 15.31 -4.46 -10.72
C ILE A 143 13.87 -4.94 -10.51
N ILE A 144 12.93 -4.41 -11.30
CA ILE A 144 11.49 -4.68 -11.11
C ILE A 144 11.15 -6.16 -11.29
N ALA A 145 11.93 -6.92 -12.08
CA ALA A 145 11.77 -8.36 -12.18
C ALA A 145 11.90 -9.12 -10.85
N ASN A 146 12.38 -8.49 -9.78
CA ASN A 146 12.46 -9.08 -8.44
C ASN A 146 11.50 -8.44 -7.42
N VAL A 147 10.60 -7.57 -7.88
CA VAL A 147 9.60 -6.87 -7.07
C VAL A 147 8.27 -7.59 -7.14
N GLY A 148 7.58 -7.69 -6.00
CA GLY A 148 6.33 -8.43 -5.85
C GLY A 148 5.21 -7.89 -6.72
N SER A 149 5.03 -6.57 -6.82
CA SER A 149 4.01 -5.96 -7.69
C SER A 149 4.21 -6.33 -9.16
N TYR A 150 5.45 -6.31 -9.65
CA TYR A 150 5.78 -6.73 -11.01
C TYR A 150 5.46 -8.21 -11.22
N GLN A 151 5.87 -9.07 -10.29
CA GLN A 151 5.60 -10.52 -10.40
C GLN A 151 4.09 -10.81 -10.37
N TYR A 152 3.33 -10.08 -9.56
CA TYR A 152 1.88 -10.20 -9.53
C TYR A 152 1.24 -9.82 -10.86
N LEU A 153 1.52 -8.61 -11.36
CA LEU A 153 0.95 -8.13 -12.62
C LEU A 153 1.38 -8.98 -13.82
N LYS A 154 2.64 -9.43 -13.85
CA LYS A 154 3.16 -10.33 -14.90
C LYS A 154 2.39 -11.65 -14.99
N ASN A 155 2.02 -12.21 -13.85
CA ASN A 155 1.32 -13.50 -13.76
C ASN A 155 -0.19 -13.32 -13.62
N TYR A 156 -0.69 -12.10 -13.78
CA TYR A 156 -2.11 -11.82 -13.72
C TYR A 156 -2.82 -12.44 -14.93
N TYR A 157 -3.96 -13.09 -14.68
CA TYR A 157 -4.60 -13.96 -15.68
C TYR A 157 -5.08 -13.20 -16.93
N ASP A 158 -5.53 -11.95 -16.77
CA ASP A 158 -5.87 -11.05 -17.86
C ASP A 158 -5.63 -9.60 -17.44
N ILE A 159 -4.51 -9.02 -17.87
CA ILE A 159 -4.15 -7.64 -17.52
C ILE A 159 -5.19 -6.62 -17.99
N LYS A 160 -5.95 -6.92 -19.05
CA LYS A 160 -6.97 -6.02 -19.61
C LYS A 160 -8.20 -5.89 -18.74
N LYS A 161 -8.43 -6.84 -17.82
CA LYS A 161 -9.48 -6.76 -16.82
C LYS A 161 -9.16 -5.81 -15.68
N ILE A 162 -7.92 -5.36 -15.55
CA ILE A 162 -7.57 -4.42 -14.48
C ILE A 162 -8.02 -3.03 -14.91
N LYS A 163 -9.09 -2.53 -14.29
CA LYS A 163 -9.58 -1.16 -14.48
C LYS A 163 -8.64 -0.16 -13.83
N HIS A 164 -8.27 -0.39 -12.57
CA HIS A 164 -7.37 0.47 -11.81
C HIS A 164 -6.47 -0.34 -10.87
N CYS A 165 -5.23 0.12 -10.69
CA CYS A 165 -4.31 -0.35 -9.66
C CYS A 165 -3.93 0.81 -8.74
N ILE A 166 -4.36 0.76 -7.48
CA ILE A 166 -4.17 1.83 -6.49
C ILE A 166 -3.18 1.33 -5.43
N ILE A 167 -2.04 1.98 -5.33
CA ILE A 167 -1.00 1.64 -4.37
C ILE A 167 -1.17 2.51 -3.13
N LEU A 168 -1.14 1.91 -1.95
CA LEU A 168 -1.16 2.62 -0.67
C LEU A 168 0.26 2.69 -0.10
N GLU A 169 0.68 3.91 0.21
CA GLU A 169 2.00 4.22 0.74
C GLU A 169 1.90 5.17 1.93
N LEU A 170 2.67 4.94 3.00
CA LEU A 170 2.86 5.95 4.06
C LEU A 170 1.54 6.46 4.70
N CYS A 171 0.57 5.58 4.95
CA CYS A 171 -0.77 5.95 5.45
C CYS A 171 -0.80 6.41 6.93
N GLY A 172 0.33 6.34 7.64
CA GLY A 172 0.39 6.50 9.09
C GLY A 172 0.62 7.93 9.60
N ILE A 173 1.05 8.88 8.76
CA ILE A 173 1.43 10.22 9.22
C ILE A 173 0.91 11.33 8.29
N GLY A 174 -0.04 12.12 8.77
CA GLY A 174 -0.56 13.27 8.01
C GLY A 174 -1.95 13.71 8.44
N ASP A 175 -2.44 14.75 7.79
CA ASP A 175 -3.79 15.31 7.94
C ASP A 175 -4.48 15.53 6.58
N SER A 176 -3.90 15.01 5.50
CA SER A 176 -4.46 14.96 4.15
C SER A 176 -4.04 13.69 3.43
N VAL A 177 -4.85 13.27 2.46
CA VAL A 177 -4.49 12.19 1.55
C VAL A 177 -3.69 12.77 0.39
N PHE A 178 -2.44 12.35 0.20
CA PHE A 178 -1.77 12.66 -1.05
C PHE A 178 -2.28 11.74 -2.16
N ILE A 179 -2.34 12.28 -3.37
CA ILE A 179 -2.57 11.54 -4.61
C ILE A 179 -1.35 11.84 -5.48
N ALA A 180 -0.55 10.83 -5.79
CA ALA A 180 0.70 11.07 -6.52
C ALA A 180 0.39 11.58 -7.93
N GLU A 181 1.11 12.60 -8.39
CA GLU A 181 1.14 13.01 -9.81
C GLU A 181 2.10 12.12 -10.61
N LYS A 182 3.16 11.68 -9.94
CA LYS A 182 4.13 10.70 -10.39
C LYS A 182 4.82 10.06 -9.20
N SER A 183 5.36 8.87 -9.41
CA SER A 183 6.20 8.15 -8.46
C SER A 183 7.58 7.90 -9.07
N GLY A 184 8.57 8.64 -8.58
CA GLY A 184 9.85 8.78 -9.26
C GLY A 184 9.65 9.35 -10.67
N GLY A 185 10.01 8.57 -11.69
CA GLY A 185 9.71 8.92 -13.09
C GLY A 185 8.47 8.23 -13.68
N ALA A 186 7.73 7.43 -12.89
CA ALA A 186 6.56 6.70 -13.33
C ALA A 186 5.31 7.59 -13.22
N PRO A 187 4.65 7.97 -14.32
CA PRO A 187 3.44 8.80 -14.26
C PRO A 187 2.25 8.00 -13.67
N THR A 188 1.33 8.69 -13.02
CA THR A 188 0.04 8.13 -12.60
C THR A 188 -1.07 8.53 -13.57
N ASP A 189 -2.20 7.82 -13.54
CA ASP A 189 -3.36 8.11 -14.38
C ASP A 189 -4.11 9.37 -13.92
N GLU A 190 -4.12 10.39 -14.77
CA GLU A 190 -4.73 11.70 -14.47
C GLU A 190 -6.26 11.62 -14.27
N LEU A 191 -6.96 10.76 -15.02
CA LEU A 191 -8.41 10.62 -14.92
C LEU A 191 -8.78 9.90 -13.62
N LEU A 192 -8.01 8.88 -13.24
CA LEU A 192 -8.15 8.23 -11.94
C LEU A 192 -7.86 9.22 -10.82
N ASN A 193 -6.76 9.98 -10.90
CA ASN A 193 -6.42 10.98 -9.89
C ASN A 193 -7.52 12.04 -9.72
N ALA A 194 -8.11 12.53 -10.81
CA ALA A 194 -9.24 13.47 -10.75
C ALA A 194 -10.47 12.87 -10.04
N LYS A 195 -10.77 11.59 -10.27
CA LYS A 195 -11.83 10.87 -9.54
C LYS A 195 -11.50 10.74 -8.05
N LEU A 196 -10.25 10.41 -7.71
CA LEU A 196 -9.81 10.32 -6.31
C LEU A 196 -9.93 11.68 -5.58
N HIS A 197 -9.61 12.79 -6.25
CA HIS A 197 -9.86 14.13 -5.70
C HIS A 197 -11.36 14.39 -5.47
N THR A 198 -12.23 13.96 -6.38
CA THR A 198 -13.68 14.09 -6.22
C THR A 198 -14.17 13.26 -5.02
N ILE A 199 -13.64 12.04 -4.84
CA ILE A 199 -13.90 11.23 -3.65
C ILE A 199 -13.49 11.96 -2.38
N GLY A 200 -12.32 12.61 -2.37
CA GLY A 200 -11.86 13.44 -1.24
C GLY A 200 -12.85 14.55 -0.88
N ASN A 201 -13.31 15.29 -1.90
CA ASN A 201 -14.29 16.35 -1.71
C ASN A 201 -15.61 15.81 -1.12
N THR A 202 -16.13 14.69 -1.65
CA THR A 202 -17.40 14.10 -1.16
C THR A 202 -17.30 13.52 0.26
N THR A 203 -16.09 13.21 0.72
CA THR A 203 -15.83 12.67 2.07
C THR A 203 -15.35 13.72 3.05
N ASN A 204 -15.23 14.98 2.63
CA ASN A 204 -14.60 16.05 3.40
C ASN A 204 -13.19 15.66 3.88
N ILE A 205 -12.45 14.91 3.05
CA ILE A 205 -11.06 14.54 3.27
C ILE A 205 -10.22 15.41 2.35
N ASN A 206 -9.32 16.18 2.96
CA ASN A 206 -8.38 17.01 2.20
C ASN A 206 -7.50 16.09 1.35
N THR A 207 -7.46 16.36 0.05
CA THR A 207 -6.59 15.67 -0.91
C THR A 207 -5.57 16.64 -1.48
N PHE A 208 -4.37 16.15 -1.81
CA PHE A 208 -3.31 17.00 -2.35
C PHE A 208 -2.49 16.24 -3.40
N SER A 209 -2.30 16.83 -4.58
CA SER A 209 -1.49 16.23 -5.64
C SER A 209 -0.02 16.57 -5.44
N ILE A 210 0.86 15.57 -5.45
CA ILE A 210 2.30 15.76 -5.19
C ILE A 210 3.14 14.71 -5.94
N GLU A 211 4.37 15.06 -6.31
CA GLU A 211 5.34 14.08 -6.79
C GLU A 211 5.97 13.34 -5.61
N ILE A 212 6.02 12.01 -5.66
CA ILE A 212 6.60 11.18 -4.60
C ILE A 212 7.83 10.40 -5.11
N PRO A 213 8.66 9.84 -4.21
CA PRO A 213 9.71 8.88 -4.58
C PRO A 213 9.18 7.67 -5.35
N SER A 214 10.10 6.87 -5.92
CA SER A 214 9.75 5.65 -6.65
C SER A 214 9.08 4.62 -5.74
N THR A 215 7.99 4.02 -6.22
CA THR A 215 7.20 2.97 -5.59
C THR A 215 6.83 1.88 -6.60
N ASP A 216 6.01 0.91 -6.20
CA ASP A 216 5.40 -0.12 -7.06
C ASP A 216 4.72 0.41 -8.36
N MET A 217 4.48 1.72 -8.47
CA MET A 217 3.92 2.36 -9.66
C MET A 217 4.77 2.15 -10.91
N VAL A 218 6.07 1.87 -10.76
CA VAL A 218 6.94 1.48 -11.88
C VAL A 218 6.48 0.15 -12.52
N SER A 219 6.03 -0.81 -11.71
CA SER A 219 5.49 -2.08 -12.19
C SER A 219 4.17 -1.88 -12.91
N VAL A 220 3.30 -1.03 -12.35
CA VAL A 220 1.99 -0.69 -12.94
C VAL A 220 2.18 -0.03 -14.31
N ASN A 221 3.09 0.92 -14.42
CA ASN A 221 3.45 1.56 -15.69
C ASN A 221 4.04 0.57 -16.70
N PHE A 222 4.90 -0.35 -16.26
CA PHE A 222 5.50 -1.34 -17.14
C PHE A 222 4.46 -2.16 -17.90
N PHE A 223 3.32 -2.46 -17.26
CA PHE A 223 2.21 -3.20 -17.86
C PHE A 223 1.11 -2.32 -18.49
N ASN A 224 1.31 -1.00 -18.58
CA ASN A 224 0.33 -0.03 -19.08
C ASN A 224 -1.04 -0.12 -18.38
N VAL A 225 -1.03 -0.40 -17.07
CA VAL A 225 -2.24 -0.43 -16.25
C VAL A 225 -2.53 0.98 -15.73
N SER A 226 -3.80 1.39 -15.75
CA SER A 226 -4.24 2.64 -15.11
C SER A 226 -3.98 2.55 -13.61
N GLY A 227 -3.22 3.49 -13.03
CA GLY A 227 -2.92 3.43 -11.61
C GLY A 227 -2.54 4.73 -10.95
N SER A 228 -2.59 4.72 -9.63
CA SER A 228 -2.33 5.87 -8.76
C SER A 228 -1.66 5.40 -7.48
N VAL A 229 -1.02 6.33 -6.79
CA VAL A 229 -0.45 6.10 -5.44
C VAL A 229 -1.12 7.07 -4.48
N ILE A 230 -1.60 6.55 -3.36
CA ILE A 230 -2.24 7.34 -2.31
C ILE A 230 -1.60 7.07 -0.95
N GLY A 231 -1.70 8.03 -0.06
CA GLY A 231 -1.16 7.91 1.29
C GLY A 231 -1.45 9.10 2.17
N ALA A 232 -0.90 9.14 3.38
CA ALA A 232 -1.08 10.29 4.28
C ALA A 232 0.11 11.26 4.17
N ILE A 233 -0.19 12.55 4.26
CA ILE A 233 0.83 13.61 4.33
C ILE A 233 0.35 14.80 5.16
N PRO A 234 1.25 15.52 5.86
CA PRO A 234 0.92 16.82 6.42
C PRO A 234 0.70 17.86 5.30
N TYR A 235 -0.52 18.40 5.19
CA TYR A 235 -0.96 19.30 4.12
C TYR A 235 -0.02 20.48 3.90
N TYR A 236 0.31 21.21 4.98
CA TYR A 236 1.15 22.39 4.89
C TYR A 236 2.57 22.08 4.41
N GLN A 237 3.11 20.92 4.77
CA GLN A 237 4.44 20.51 4.32
C GLN A 237 4.42 20.11 2.84
N ALA A 238 3.38 19.37 2.42
CA ALA A 238 3.17 19.02 1.02
C ALA A 238 3.03 20.27 0.14
N LYS A 239 2.25 21.25 0.60
CA LYS A 239 2.06 22.54 -0.08
C LYS A 239 3.37 23.32 -0.21
N ASN A 240 4.11 23.49 0.88
CA ASN A 240 5.39 24.21 0.87
C ASN A 240 6.43 23.55 -0.06
N TYR A 241 6.48 22.22 -0.07
CA TYR A 241 7.34 21.47 -0.98
C TYR A 241 6.97 21.72 -2.44
N LYS A 242 5.68 21.59 -2.78
CA LYS A 242 5.19 21.78 -4.15
C LYS A 242 5.39 23.20 -4.66
N GLU A 243 5.21 24.21 -3.82
CA GLU A 243 5.40 25.61 -4.23
C GLU A 243 6.88 25.95 -4.43
N SER A 244 7.77 25.42 -3.58
CA SER A 244 9.20 25.77 -3.61
C SER A 244 10.03 24.93 -4.59
N HIS A 245 9.61 23.70 -4.90
CA HIS A 245 10.41 22.69 -5.61
C HIS A 245 11.81 22.45 -5.00
N ASP A 246 12.00 22.86 -3.74
CA ASP A 246 13.26 22.73 -3.03
C ASP A 246 13.24 21.45 -2.20
N LYS A 247 14.19 20.54 -2.46
CA LYS A 247 14.34 19.29 -1.71
C LYS A 247 14.55 19.52 -0.20
N ARG A 248 15.05 20.69 0.20
CA ARG A 248 15.18 21.08 1.62
C ARG A 248 13.82 21.29 2.30
N ASN A 249 12.77 21.55 1.52
CA ASN A 249 11.40 21.73 1.99
C ASN A 249 10.56 20.46 1.86
N GLN A 250 11.16 19.30 1.61
CA GLN A 250 10.44 18.05 1.56
C GLN A 250 9.65 17.81 2.87
N PRO A 251 8.47 17.18 2.79
CA PRO A 251 7.73 16.75 3.97
C PRO A 251 8.63 16.00 4.95
N GLY A 252 8.67 16.46 6.21
CA GLY A 252 9.50 15.87 7.25
C GLY A 252 9.19 14.39 7.48
N VAL A 253 7.95 13.97 7.19
CA VAL A 253 7.55 12.54 7.24
C VAL A 253 8.35 11.67 6.29
N TRP A 254 8.80 12.19 5.14
CA TRP A 254 9.66 11.44 4.21
C TRP A 254 11.09 11.30 4.73
N SER A 255 11.53 12.16 5.64
CA SER A 255 12.83 11.98 6.31
C SER A 255 12.83 10.83 7.33
N ASN A 256 11.65 10.30 7.68
CA ASN A 256 11.55 9.12 8.53
C ASN A 256 11.79 7.82 7.72
N ILE A 257 11.49 7.82 6.42
CA ILE A 257 11.70 6.69 5.52
C ILE A 257 13.14 6.20 5.63
N HIS A 258 13.32 4.89 5.71
CA HIS A 258 14.62 4.23 5.83
C HIS A 258 15.45 4.67 7.04
N SER A 259 14.79 5.07 8.13
CA SER A 259 15.43 5.51 9.37
C SER A 259 14.80 4.89 10.62
N THR A 260 15.48 5.02 11.76
CA THR A 260 14.95 4.60 13.07
C THR A 260 13.78 5.46 13.56
N ARG A 261 13.48 6.57 12.88
CA ARG A 261 12.31 7.42 13.17
C ARG A 261 11.03 6.85 12.58
N ASP A 262 11.13 5.89 11.66
CA ASP A 262 9.97 5.18 11.15
C ASP A 262 9.53 4.07 12.10
N ASN A 263 8.89 4.50 13.19
CA ASN A 263 8.49 3.67 14.31
C ASN A 263 7.04 3.96 14.75
N LEU A 264 6.49 3.11 15.61
CA LEU A 264 5.09 3.19 16.04
C LEU A 264 4.70 4.52 16.68
N PHE A 265 5.65 5.20 17.35
CA PHE A 265 5.39 6.49 18.00
C PHE A 265 5.06 7.58 17.00
N ALA A 266 5.64 7.53 15.80
CA ALA A 266 5.38 8.49 14.73
C ALA A 266 3.96 8.36 14.14
N ILE A 267 3.31 7.20 14.29
CA ILE A 267 2.03 6.88 13.67
C ILE A 267 0.85 7.57 14.37
N ASN A 268 0.00 8.21 13.58
CA ASN A 268 -1.19 8.92 14.02
C ASN A 268 -2.48 8.14 13.68
N HIS A 269 -3.32 7.86 14.68
CA HIS A 269 -4.62 7.20 14.48
C HIS A 269 -5.50 7.93 13.47
N ARG A 270 -5.49 9.27 13.48
CA ARG A 270 -6.29 10.10 12.57
C ARG A 270 -5.86 9.93 11.12
N ALA A 271 -4.56 9.76 10.86
CA ALA A 271 -4.05 9.55 9.50
C ALA A 271 -4.52 8.19 8.97
N LEU A 272 -4.36 7.13 9.78
CA LEU A 272 -4.81 5.78 9.46
C LEU A 272 -6.32 5.72 9.18
N ASP A 273 -7.14 6.32 10.06
CA ASP A 273 -8.59 6.37 9.91
C ASP A 273 -9.02 7.16 8.65
N MET A 274 -8.35 8.28 8.37
CA MET A 274 -8.61 9.05 7.15
C MET A 274 -8.32 8.22 5.90
N CYS A 275 -7.17 7.55 5.82
CA CYS A 275 -6.83 6.69 4.68
C CYS A 275 -7.82 5.50 4.57
N TYR A 276 -8.19 4.88 5.69
CA TYR A 276 -9.20 3.82 5.72
C TYR A 276 -10.56 4.28 5.18
N ARG A 277 -11.09 5.40 5.65
CA ARG A 277 -12.37 5.95 5.17
C ARG A 277 -12.29 6.35 3.69
N PHE A 278 -11.16 6.87 3.26
CA PHE A 278 -10.93 7.21 1.85
C PHE A 278 -10.97 5.96 0.97
N VAL A 279 -10.24 4.90 1.34
CA VAL A 279 -10.22 3.62 0.61
C VAL A 279 -11.59 2.95 0.60
N LEU A 280 -12.31 2.94 1.72
CA LEU A 280 -13.68 2.46 1.77
C LEU A 280 -14.58 3.19 0.78
N LYS A 281 -14.44 4.51 0.66
CA LYS A 281 -15.23 5.30 -0.28
C LYS A 281 -14.89 4.94 -1.73
N ILE A 282 -13.60 4.74 -2.05
CA ILE A 282 -13.18 4.26 -3.39
C ILE A 282 -13.88 2.93 -3.72
N ILE A 283 -13.88 1.98 -2.79
CA ILE A 283 -14.51 0.67 -3.00
C ILE A 283 -16.02 0.80 -3.20
N ASN A 284 -16.71 1.61 -2.39
CA ASN A 284 -18.16 1.78 -2.50
C ASN A 284 -18.60 2.52 -3.77
N ASP A 285 -17.75 3.39 -4.31
CA ASP A 285 -18.02 4.15 -5.54
C ASP A 285 -17.53 3.44 -6.82
N SER A 286 -16.96 2.24 -6.69
CA SER A 286 -16.37 1.46 -7.79
C SER A 286 -17.34 0.79 -8.76
#